data_AF-A0A2M9ZA99-F1
#
_entry.id   AF-A0A2M9ZA99-F1
#
_cell.length_a   1.000
_cell.length_b   1.000
_cell.length_c   1.000
_cell.angle_alpha   90.00
_cell.angle_beta   90.00
_cell.angle_gamma   90.00
#
_symmetry.space_group_name_H-M   'P 1'
#
loop_
_entity.id
_entity.type
_entity.pdbx_description
1 polymer ?
#
loop_
_entity_poly.entity_id
_entity_poly.type
_entity_poly.pdbx_seq_one_letter_code
_entity_poly.pdbx_strand_id
1 'polypeptide(L)'
;MGRITYLRFAFSLFLRDWITSVLHVAFSSFFAYGLIFGVHSLRAEKAPADITNIDLFLKSPYLVLSLSGLALVFMTVVRVMGRSGDNGIMMAVGGNRPGVVLLLTLEVWILHVLGFLSATVLTAFFPYGKSELTSFLDYLGSLTLEVLLVGAIGSLVAFFYTLMDPYQSIRRGK
;
A
#
# COMPACT_ATOMS: atom_id res chain seq x y z
N MET A 1 10.43 9.29 -30.88
CA MET A 1 9.75 8.55 -29.78
C MET A 1 10.13 9.22 -28.46
N GLY A 2 9.16 9.65 -27.65
CA GLY A 2 9.43 10.30 -26.36
C GLY A 2 10.05 9.33 -25.34
N ARG A 3 10.91 9.83 -24.46
CA ARG A 3 11.58 9.03 -23.42
C ARG A 3 10.54 8.43 -22.46
N ILE A 4 10.53 7.11 -22.30
CA ILE A 4 9.66 6.43 -21.33
C ILE A 4 10.27 6.60 -19.93
N THR A 5 9.54 7.26 -19.04
CA THR A 5 9.92 7.40 -17.62
C THR A 5 9.32 6.25 -16.79
N TYR A 6 9.93 5.90 -15.66
CA TYR A 6 9.40 4.90 -14.73
C TYR A 6 7.95 5.18 -14.29
N LEU A 7 7.62 6.44 -14.02
CA LEU A 7 6.26 6.83 -13.62
C LEU A 7 5.24 6.51 -14.72
N ARG A 8 5.51 6.95 -15.96
CA ARG A 8 4.66 6.64 -17.12
C ARG A 8 4.52 5.13 -17.34
N PHE A 9 5.59 4.36 -17.13
CA PHE A 9 5.53 2.92 -17.26
C PHE A 9 4.72 2.25 -16.15
N ALA A 10 4.84 2.71 -14.90
CA ALA A 10 4.00 2.24 -13.79
C ALA A 10 2.50 2.51 -14.04
N PHE A 11 2.13 3.69 -14.55
CA PHE A 11 0.76 3.95 -14.98
C PHE A 11 0.29 3.05 -16.14
N SER A 12 1.19 2.66 -17.04
CA SER A 12 0.83 1.71 -18.10
C SER A 12 0.54 0.32 -17.54
N LEU A 13 1.24 -0.12 -16.48
CA LEU A 13 0.94 -1.38 -15.78
C LEU A 13 -0.43 -1.33 -15.09
N PHE A 14 -0.78 -0.18 -14.50
CA PHE A 14 -2.11 0.05 -13.93
C PHE A 14 -3.22 -0.19 -14.97
N LEU A 15 -3.07 0.42 -16.16
CA LEU A 15 -4.05 0.34 -17.25
C LEU A 15 -4.09 -1.04 -17.92
N ARG A 16 -2.95 -1.73 -18.01
CA ARG A 16 -2.86 -3.08 -18.59
C ARG A 16 -3.73 -4.07 -17.83
N ASP A 17 -3.66 -4.03 -16.50
CA ASP A 17 -4.32 -4.99 -15.62
C ASP A 17 -5.48 -4.33 -14.84
N TRP A 18 -6.29 -3.53 -15.54
CA TRP A 18 -7.22 -2.56 -14.95
C TRP A 18 -8.20 -3.16 -13.94
N ILE A 19 -8.75 -4.36 -14.16
CA ILE A 19 -9.68 -5.00 -13.22
C ILE A 19 -8.98 -5.24 -11.87
N THR A 20 -7.79 -5.83 -11.92
CA THR A 20 -7.00 -6.11 -10.70
C THR A 20 -6.55 -4.82 -10.01
N SER A 21 -6.20 -3.81 -10.79
CA SER A 21 -5.79 -2.49 -10.31
C SER A 21 -6.95 -1.77 -9.62
N VAL A 22 -8.15 -1.77 -10.22
CA VAL A 22 -9.36 -1.17 -9.63
C VAL A 22 -9.76 -1.88 -8.34
N LEU A 23 -9.69 -3.22 -8.30
CA LEU A 23 -9.94 -3.97 -7.08
C LEU A 23 -8.92 -3.62 -5.99
N HIS A 24 -7.63 -3.50 -6.34
CA HIS A 24 -6.61 -3.05 -5.38
C HIS A 24 -6.90 -1.65 -4.84
N VAL A 25 -7.30 -0.70 -5.69
CA VAL A 25 -7.68 0.65 -5.26
C VAL A 25 -8.90 0.59 -4.32
N ALA A 26 -9.92 -0.21 -4.64
CA ALA A 26 -11.12 -0.35 -3.81
C ALA A 26 -10.80 -0.94 -2.41
N PHE A 27 -10.05 -2.04 -2.35
CA PHE A 27 -9.63 -2.61 -1.06
C PHE A 27 -8.67 -1.69 -0.31
N SER A 28 -7.74 -1.03 -1.01
CA SER A 28 -6.87 -0.01 -0.40
C SER A 28 -7.69 1.12 0.18
N SER A 29 -8.76 1.56 -0.49
CA SER A 29 -9.67 2.58 0.04
C SER A 29 -10.34 2.15 1.33
N PHE A 30 -10.78 0.89 1.42
CA PHE A 30 -11.40 0.36 2.64
C PHE A 30 -10.42 0.32 3.81
N PHE A 31 -9.21 -0.21 3.60
CA PHE A 31 -8.21 -0.30 4.66
C PHE A 31 -7.57 1.05 5.01
N ALA A 32 -7.39 1.94 4.03
CA ALA A 32 -6.95 3.31 4.27
C ALA A 32 -7.98 4.09 5.12
N TYR A 33 -9.27 3.88 4.89
CA TYR A 33 -10.32 4.45 5.75
C TYR A 33 -10.17 3.96 7.21
N GLY A 34 -9.95 2.66 7.41
CA GLY A 34 -9.66 2.09 8.73
C GLY A 34 -8.37 2.64 9.35
N LEU A 35 -7.33 2.87 8.54
CA LEU A 35 -6.07 3.47 8.97
C LEU A 35 -6.26 4.91 9.46
N ILE A 36 -7.01 5.72 8.70
CA ILE A 36 -7.36 7.10 9.06
C ILE A 36 -8.15 7.13 10.37
N PHE A 37 -9.20 6.30 10.47
CA PHE A 37 -9.99 6.13 11.69
C PHE A 37 -9.11 5.77 12.89
N GLY A 38 -8.21 4.82 12.69
CA GLY A 38 -7.31 4.33 13.73
C GLY A 38 -6.34 5.39 14.24
N VAL A 39 -5.71 6.16 13.34
CA VAL A 39 -4.79 7.26 13.72
C VAL A 39 -5.54 8.34 14.48
N HIS A 40 -6.71 8.72 13.98
CA HIS A 40 -7.57 9.69 14.67
C HIS A 40 -7.93 9.22 16.08
N SER A 41 -8.37 7.98 16.20
CA SER A 41 -8.83 7.41 17.46
C SER A 41 -7.68 7.27 18.48
N LEU A 42 -6.48 6.92 18.04
CA LEU A 42 -5.28 6.93 18.90
C LEU A 42 -4.98 8.30 19.49
N ARG A 43 -5.11 9.36 18.69
CA ARG A 43 -4.87 10.72 19.17
C ARG A 43 -6.01 11.21 20.08
N ALA A 44 -7.24 10.81 19.77
CA ALA A 44 -8.42 11.19 20.54
C ALA A 44 -8.48 10.48 21.91
N GLU A 45 -7.91 9.27 22.03
CA GLU A 45 -7.69 8.61 23.32
C GLU A 45 -6.64 9.39 24.14
N LYS A 46 -7.12 10.14 25.13
CA LYS A 46 -6.28 10.92 26.06
C LYS A 46 -5.76 10.11 27.25
N ALA A 47 -6.24 8.88 27.44
CA ALA A 47 -5.83 8.04 28.55
C ALA A 47 -4.61 7.19 28.14
N PRO A 48 -3.54 7.12 28.94
CA PRO A 48 -2.42 6.24 28.66
C PRO A 48 -2.91 4.78 28.61
N ALA A 49 -2.74 4.16 27.45
CA ALA A 49 -3.04 2.76 27.23
C ALA A 49 -2.08 1.88 28.06
N ASP A 50 -2.61 1.16 29.05
CA ASP A 50 -1.86 0.08 29.69
C ASP A 50 -1.78 -1.10 28.71
N ILE A 51 -0.58 -1.32 28.16
CA ILE A 51 -0.28 -2.39 27.20
C ILE A 51 -0.50 -3.80 27.77
N THR A 52 -0.67 -3.94 29.09
CA THR A 52 -0.98 -5.22 29.73
C THR A 52 -2.47 -5.48 29.90
N ASN A 53 -3.33 -4.47 29.63
CA ASN A 53 -4.77 -4.60 29.81
C ASN A 53 -5.45 -5.22 28.57
N ILE A 54 -6.20 -6.30 28.78
CA ILE A 54 -6.96 -6.98 27.72
C ILE A 54 -8.17 -6.18 27.24
N ASP A 55 -8.71 -5.30 28.08
CA ASP A 55 -9.79 -4.37 27.70
C ASP A 55 -9.32 -3.35 26.65
N LEU A 56 -8.00 -3.11 26.59
CA LEU A 56 -7.39 -2.37 25.50
C LEU A 56 -7.79 -3.05 24.20
N PHE A 57 -7.43 -4.32 23.98
CA PHE A 57 -7.74 -5.06 22.74
C PHE A 57 -9.24 -5.12 22.39
N LEU A 58 -10.12 -5.15 23.38
CA LEU A 58 -11.58 -5.23 23.16
C LEU A 58 -12.23 -3.91 22.73
N LYS A 59 -11.59 -2.75 22.98
CA LYS A 59 -12.13 -1.41 22.63
C LYS A 59 -11.17 -0.58 21.78
N SER A 60 -10.10 -1.19 21.26
CA SER A 60 -8.90 -0.44 20.89
C SER A 60 -8.83 0.00 19.43
N PRO A 61 -8.55 1.29 19.19
CA PRO A 61 -8.17 1.77 17.86
C PRO A 61 -6.83 1.20 17.36
N TYR A 62 -5.98 0.68 18.25
CA TYR A 62 -4.74 -0.02 17.88
C TYR A 62 -5.03 -1.31 17.11
N LEU A 63 -6.13 -2.00 17.40
CA LEU A 63 -6.51 -3.22 16.66
C LEU A 63 -6.93 -2.87 15.23
N VAL A 64 -7.68 -1.78 15.05
CA VAL A 64 -8.07 -1.30 13.71
C VAL A 64 -6.85 -0.84 12.91
N LEU A 65 -5.91 -0.11 13.54
CA LEU A 65 -4.65 0.26 12.91
C LEU A 65 -3.82 -0.95 12.50
N SER A 66 -3.66 -1.91 13.41
CA SER A 66 -2.84 -3.10 13.18
C SER A 66 -3.44 -3.96 12.06
N LEU A 67 -4.75 -4.17 12.06
CA LEU A 67 -5.43 -4.92 11.00
C LEU A 67 -5.37 -4.20 9.65
N SER A 68 -5.63 -2.88 9.63
CA SER A 68 -5.60 -2.09 8.40
C SER A 68 -4.19 -2.03 7.82
N GLY A 69 -3.18 -1.80 8.68
CA GLY A 69 -1.77 -1.84 8.30
C GLY A 69 -1.36 -3.21 7.77
N LEU A 70 -1.70 -4.29 8.48
CA LEU A 70 -1.37 -5.65 8.05
C LEU A 70 -2.05 -6.01 6.71
N ALA A 71 -3.28 -5.56 6.50
CA ALA A 71 -3.97 -5.76 5.23
C ALA A 71 -3.28 -5.01 4.08
N LEU A 72 -2.86 -3.76 4.29
CA LEU A 72 -2.09 -2.99 3.30
C LEU A 72 -0.74 -3.65 2.99
N VAL A 73 -0.05 -4.17 4.01
CA VAL A 73 1.19 -4.96 3.85
C VAL A 73 0.91 -6.20 3.00
N PHE A 74 -0.11 -6.98 3.34
CA PHE A 74 -0.43 -8.21 2.62
C PHE A 74 -0.79 -7.93 1.15
N MET A 75 -1.63 -6.92 0.89
CA MET A 75 -1.96 -6.50 -0.47
C MET A 75 -0.73 -6.05 -1.26
N THR A 76 0.18 -5.31 -0.61
CA THR A 76 1.45 -4.90 -1.21
C THR A 76 2.28 -6.11 -1.62
N VAL A 77 2.45 -7.08 -0.72
CA VAL A 77 3.19 -8.32 -0.99
C VAL A 77 2.56 -9.06 -2.17
N VAL A 78 1.24 -9.29 -2.13
CA VAL A 78 0.51 -10.00 -3.19
C VAL A 78 0.65 -9.29 -4.53
N ARG A 79 0.56 -7.95 -4.57
CA ARG A 79 0.72 -7.19 -5.81
C ARG A 79 2.11 -7.37 -6.41
N VAL A 80 3.16 -7.23 -5.60
CA VAL A 80 4.54 -7.40 -6.06
C VAL A 80 4.81 -8.85 -6.50
N MET A 81 4.28 -9.84 -5.78
CA MET A 81 4.39 -11.26 -6.16
C MET A 81 3.70 -11.55 -7.50
N GLY A 82 2.53 -10.94 -7.73
CA GLY A 82 1.82 -11.03 -9.01
C GLY A 82 2.63 -10.47 -10.20
N ARG A 83 3.60 -9.60 -9.92
CA ARG A 83 4.53 -9.02 -10.91
C ARG A 83 5.85 -9.79 -11.07
N SER A 84 6.00 -10.94 -10.42
CA SER A 84 7.22 -11.75 -10.49
C SER A 84 7.60 -12.13 -11.94
N GLY A 85 6.63 -12.38 -12.81
CA GLY A 85 6.84 -12.62 -14.24
C GLY A 85 7.46 -11.41 -14.96
N ASP A 86 6.85 -10.24 -14.80
CA ASP A 86 7.34 -8.97 -15.38
C ASP A 86 8.77 -8.66 -14.88
N ASN A 87 9.03 -8.86 -13.58
CA ASN A 87 10.36 -8.70 -12.98
C ASN A 87 11.41 -9.63 -13.61
N GLY A 88 11.09 -10.93 -13.72
CA GLY A 88 11.99 -11.91 -14.35
C GLY A 88 12.34 -11.54 -15.80
N ILE A 89 11.36 -11.09 -16.58
CA ILE A 89 11.59 -10.61 -17.96
C ILE A 89 12.51 -9.39 -17.96
N MET A 90 12.23 -8.38 -17.12
CA MET A 90 13.05 -7.17 -17.03
C MET A 90 14.50 -7.49 -16.65
N MET A 91 14.71 -8.41 -15.73
CA MET A 91 16.03 -8.84 -15.30
C MET A 91 16.75 -9.69 -16.38
N ALA A 92 16.03 -10.54 -17.13
CA ALA A 92 16.59 -11.35 -18.22
C ALA A 92 17.11 -10.49 -19.39
N VAL A 93 16.45 -9.37 -19.69
CA VAL A 93 16.84 -8.46 -20.78
C VAL A 93 17.88 -7.41 -20.38
N GLY A 94 18.50 -7.54 -19.20
CA GLY A 94 19.56 -6.65 -18.72
C GLY A 94 19.08 -5.43 -17.92
N GLY A 95 17.86 -5.45 -17.38
CA GLY A 95 17.36 -4.42 -16.49
C GLY A 95 18.20 -4.26 -15.21
N ASN A 96 18.38 -3.02 -14.75
CA ASN A 96 19.09 -2.76 -13.50
C ASN A 96 18.18 -2.99 -12.29
N ARG A 97 18.70 -3.66 -11.26
CA ARG A 97 17.92 -3.99 -10.04
C ARG A 97 17.24 -2.77 -9.39
N PRO A 98 17.94 -1.63 -9.17
CA PRO A 98 17.31 -0.47 -8.55
C PRO A 98 16.16 0.09 -9.38
N GLY A 99 16.25 0.04 -10.72
CA GLY A 99 15.19 0.50 -11.60
C GLY A 99 13.96 -0.40 -11.56
N VAL A 100 14.15 -1.73 -11.47
CA VAL A 100 13.05 -2.68 -11.32
C VAL A 100 12.36 -2.51 -9.96
N VAL A 101 13.13 -2.38 -8.88
CA VAL A 101 12.60 -2.11 -7.54
C VAL A 101 11.79 -0.81 -7.55
N LEU A 102 12.37 0.27 -8.07
CA LEU A 102 11.70 1.56 -8.17
C LEU A 102 10.38 1.47 -8.96
N LEU A 103 10.38 0.76 -10.09
CA LEU A 103 9.17 0.60 -10.90
C LEU A 103 8.04 -0.08 -10.12
N LEU A 104 8.35 -1.20 -9.47
CA LEU A 104 7.36 -1.97 -8.71
C LEU A 104 6.87 -1.19 -7.48
N THR A 105 7.78 -0.49 -6.77
CA THR A 105 7.39 0.39 -5.66
C THR A 105 6.49 1.54 -6.15
N LEU A 106 6.80 2.16 -7.29
CA LEU A 106 5.97 3.21 -7.88
C LEU A 106 4.58 2.69 -8.26
N GLU A 107 4.49 1.50 -8.83
CA GLU A 107 3.20 0.88 -9.17
C GLU A 107 2.32 0.72 -7.92
N VAL A 108 2.90 0.16 -6.87
CA VAL A 108 2.19 -0.04 -5.61
C VAL A 108 1.79 1.31 -4.99
N TRP A 109 2.68 2.30 -4.97
CA TRP A 109 2.31 3.65 -4.50
C TRP A 109 1.15 4.26 -5.29
N ILE A 110 1.13 4.13 -6.61
CA ILE A 110 0.00 4.64 -7.42
C ILE A 110 -1.31 3.99 -6.95
N LEU A 111 -1.34 2.66 -6.79
CA LEU A 111 -2.54 1.94 -6.37
C LEU A 111 -3.02 2.37 -4.99
N HIS A 112 -2.10 2.39 -4.03
CA HIS A 112 -2.43 2.65 -2.63
C HIS A 112 -2.74 4.13 -2.37
N VAL A 113 -1.99 5.07 -2.97
CA VAL A 113 -2.29 6.51 -2.87
C VAL A 113 -3.65 6.83 -3.48
N LEU A 114 -4.02 6.22 -4.63
CA LEU A 114 -5.36 6.41 -5.19
C LEU A 114 -6.44 5.87 -4.23
N GLY A 115 -6.19 4.73 -3.59
CA GLY A 115 -7.06 4.19 -2.53
C GLY A 115 -7.16 5.11 -1.31
N PHE A 116 -6.06 5.69 -0.86
CA PHE A 116 -6.04 6.65 0.24
C PHE A 116 -6.82 7.92 -0.09
N LEU A 117 -6.67 8.43 -1.32
CA LEU A 117 -7.44 9.59 -1.79
C LEU A 117 -8.93 9.29 -1.81
N SER A 118 -9.35 8.12 -2.31
CA SER A 118 -10.76 7.73 -2.25
C SER A 118 -11.24 7.52 -0.82
N ALA A 119 -10.42 6.97 0.07
CA ALA A 119 -10.74 6.88 1.50
C ALA A 119 -10.96 8.26 2.11
N THR A 120 -10.09 9.22 1.82
CA THR A 120 -10.23 10.61 2.28
C THR A 120 -11.55 11.21 1.82
N VAL A 121 -11.94 11.00 0.55
CA VAL A 121 -13.25 11.42 0.04
C VAL A 121 -14.40 10.72 0.78
N LEU A 122 -14.30 9.41 1.04
CA LEU A 122 -15.31 8.66 1.79
C LEU A 122 -15.51 9.22 3.20
N THR A 123 -14.48 9.74 3.85
CA THR A 123 -14.60 10.33 5.20
C THR A 123 -15.47 11.59 5.24
N ALA A 124 -15.66 12.27 4.10
CA ALA A 124 -16.60 13.39 4.00
C ALA A 124 -18.07 12.91 4.05
N PHE A 125 -18.35 11.71 3.56
CA PHE A 125 -19.69 11.10 3.58
C PHE A 125 -19.94 10.26 4.83
N PHE A 126 -18.88 9.64 5.34
CA PHE A 126 -18.87 8.78 6.51
C PHE A 126 -17.82 9.31 7.50
N PRO A 127 -18.13 10.39 8.23
CA PRO A 127 -17.19 10.96 9.19
C PRO A 127 -17.01 10.01 10.36
N TYR A 128 -15.76 9.91 10.83
CA TYR A 128 -15.42 9.19 12.04
C TYR A 128 -15.38 10.16 13.23
N GLY A 129 -16.12 9.81 14.29
CA GLY A 129 -16.16 10.62 15.50
C GLY A 129 -16.81 12.00 15.30
N LYS A 130 -16.50 12.93 16.22
CA LYS A 130 -16.97 14.32 16.13
C LYS A 130 -16.02 15.12 15.26
N SER A 131 -16.55 15.88 14.29
CA SER A 131 -15.75 16.69 13.36
C SER A 131 -14.85 17.73 14.06
N GLU A 132 -15.23 18.20 15.23
CA GLU A 132 -14.42 19.13 16.04
C GLU A 132 -13.11 18.50 16.53
N LEU A 133 -13.06 17.18 16.59
CA LEU A 133 -11.89 16.43 17.02
C LEU A 133 -11.03 16.02 15.83
N THR A 134 -11.47 16.09 14.57
CA THR A 134 -10.66 15.66 13.43
C THR A 134 -9.71 16.78 12.99
N SER A 135 -8.45 16.43 12.71
CA SER A 135 -7.43 17.39 12.28
C SER A 135 -6.83 16.98 10.94
N PHE A 136 -6.42 17.96 10.13
CA PHE A 136 -5.62 17.72 8.92
C PHE A 136 -4.36 16.87 9.20
N LEU A 137 -3.78 17.02 10.39
CA LEU A 137 -2.61 16.23 10.81
C LEU A 137 -2.91 14.73 10.94
N ASP A 138 -4.17 14.34 11.22
CA ASP A 138 -4.56 12.93 11.25
C ASP A 138 -4.44 12.33 9.85
N TYR A 139 -4.96 13.02 8.83
CA TYR A 139 -4.86 12.60 7.43
C TYR A 139 -3.41 12.58 6.94
N LEU A 140 -2.63 13.62 7.25
CA LEU A 140 -1.22 13.67 6.86
C LEU A 140 -0.40 12.55 7.54
N GLY A 141 -0.66 12.29 8.82
CA GLY A 141 -0.05 11.20 9.57
C GLY A 141 -0.39 9.83 8.98
N SER A 142 -1.66 9.59 8.66
CA SER A 142 -2.12 8.35 8.01
C SER A 142 -1.52 8.17 6.61
N LEU A 143 -1.49 9.22 5.79
CA LEU A 143 -0.87 9.16 4.46
C LEU A 143 0.63 8.83 4.56
N THR A 144 1.33 9.49 5.48
CA THR A 144 2.76 9.25 5.70
C THR A 144 3.01 7.81 6.13
N LEU A 145 2.20 7.31 7.07
CA LEU A 145 2.27 5.92 7.54
C LEU A 145 2.03 4.94 6.39
N GLU A 146 1.00 5.16 5.58
CA GLU A 146 0.68 4.29 4.45
C GLU A 146 1.79 4.28 3.40
N VAL A 147 2.27 5.46 2.97
CA VAL A 147 3.34 5.58 1.96
C VAL A 147 4.63 4.90 2.43
N LEU A 148 5.01 5.10 3.70
CA LEU A 148 6.19 4.46 4.27
C LEU A 148 6.03 2.95 4.37
N LEU A 149 4.89 2.47 4.88
CA LEU A 149 4.61 1.05 5.07
C LEU A 149 4.61 0.31 3.72
N VAL A 150 3.81 0.80 2.79
CA VAL A 150 3.66 0.24 1.44
C VAL A 150 4.97 0.37 0.66
N GLY A 151 5.67 1.50 0.77
CA GLY A 151 6.95 1.72 0.09
C GLY A 151 8.06 0.80 0.60
N ALA A 152 8.18 0.65 1.92
CA ALA A 152 9.18 -0.21 2.54
C ALA A 152 8.95 -1.68 2.20
N ILE A 153 7.72 -2.18 2.36
CA ILE A 153 7.39 -3.57 2.04
C ILE A 153 7.49 -3.83 0.54
N GLY A 154 6.93 -2.94 -0.28
CA GLY A 154 6.96 -3.09 -1.74
C GLY A 154 8.38 -3.13 -2.29
N SER A 155 9.26 -2.22 -1.83
CA SER A 155 10.67 -2.21 -2.25
C SER A 155 11.44 -3.44 -1.76
N LEU A 156 11.22 -3.86 -0.51
CA LEU A 156 11.87 -5.06 0.06
C LEU A 156 11.49 -6.33 -0.71
N VAL A 157 10.20 -6.55 -0.94
CA VAL A 157 9.71 -7.72 -1.68
C VAL A 157 10.22 -7.66 -3.12
N ALA A 158 10.12 -6.51 -3.79
CA ALA A 158 10.61 -6.35 -5.15
C ALA A 158 12.10 -6.67 -5.25
N PHE A 159 12.90 -6.19 -4.30
CA PHE A 159 14.33 -6.47 -4.23
C PHE A 159 14.62 -7.96 -4.15
N PHE A 160 13.93 -8.70 -3.26
CA PHE A 160 14.11 -10.16 -3.19
C PHE A 160 13.80 -10.85 -4.51
N TYR A 161 12.75 -10.44 -5.22
CA TYR A 161 12.44 -11.01 -6.54
C TYR A 161 13.50 -10.66 -7.60
N THR A 162 14.25 -9.56 -7.47
CA THR A 162 15.40 -9.28 -8.36
C THR A 162 16.63 -10.16 -8.11
N LEU A 163 16.66 -10.90 -6.99
CA LEU A 163 17.71 -11.86 -6.66
C LEU A 163 17.38 -13.28 -7.14
N MET A 164 16.12 -13.54 -7.47
CA MET A 164 15.68 -14.82 -8.00
C MET A 164 16.15 -15.01 -9.44
N ASP A 165 16.25 -16.27 -9.87
CA ASP A 165 16.61 -16.60 -11.24
C ASP A 165 15.57 -16.02 -12.23
N PRO A 166 15.97 -15.08 -13.11
CA PRO A 166 15.05 -14.38 -14.00
C PRO A 166 14.39 -15.31 -15.03
N TYR A 167 15.00 -16.46 -15.32
CA TYR A 167 14.47 -17.43 -16.26
C TYR A 167 13.50 -18.42 -15.61
N GLN A 168 13.33 -18.39 -14.28
CA GLN A 168 12.43 -19.29 -13.59
C GLN A 168 10.96 -19.08 -14.00
N SER A 169 10.53 -17.82 -14.17
CA SER A 169 9.18 -17.49 -14.63
C SER A 169 8.96 -17.90 -16.10
N ILE A 170 9.99 -17.73 -16.94
CA ILE A 170 9.96 -18.09 -18.37
C ILE A 170 9.87 -19.62 -18.55
N ARG A 171 10.57 -20.38 -17.70
CA ARG A 171 10.57 -21.85 -17.74
C ARG A 171 9.27 -22.49 -17.26
N ARG A 172 8.51 -21.80 -16.39
CA ARG A 172 7.21 -22.27 -15.86
C ARG A 172 6.02 -22.01 -16.79
N GLY A 173 6.19 -21.18 -17.81
CA GLY A 173 5.17 -20.90 -18.83
C GLY A 173 5.15 -21.88 -20.01
N LYS A 174 5.84 -23.03 -19.89
CA LYS A 174 5.74 -24.18 -20.80
C LYS A 174 4.81 -25.22 -20.20
#